data_AF-A0A178K2G1-F1
#
_entry.id   AF-A0A178K2G1-F1
#
_cell.length_a   1.000
_cell.length_b   1.000
_cell.length_c   1.000
_cell.angle_alpha   90.00
_cell.angle_beta   90.00
_cell.angle_gamma   90.00
#
_symmetry.space_group_name_H-M   'P 1'
#
loop_
_entity.id
_entity.type
_entity.pdbx_description
1 polymer ?
#
loop_
_entity_poly.entity_id
_entity_poly.type
_entity_poly.pdbx_seq_one_letter_code
_entity_poly.pdbx_strand_id
1 'polypeptide(L)'
;MRSSVAVTGLCLVSVFGLYGCGGAESGDSGSSNSAEPSQLYSHIKVENDNSALDQHGHCFDTKAKFRTDHFIVGAKGNVSDAKMQEIARIAQHTFNTDLKAYSWNSWADLSIDYAHPLEVCVLAKEGKNGAGNELGFVIGPQRAGTELEKLVKHEIKHTYQARLIGPTGLNFAHTWYAEAVATALSTNEMASNEQLNAFIAQVGMTPTQVTHDGLQQAVMLRLKDGSSEYGAYNRVLRYLKSQGASIQDFWQVFKVINQIEQSCKAVHQTALDNGEMLAPIDEKSTSCSGHAATYGSGPTRWQGMIIRGSFDDHIAPQSEPGTSLFEAAFDHVMKPYGVSYDSIDDKAAFTNTVATQ
;
A
#
# COMPACT_ATOMS: atom_id res chain seq x y z
N MET A 1 15.29 19.00 -52.13
CA MET A 1 14.10 18.12 -52.21
C MET A 1 14.28 16.97 -51.24
N ARG A 2 13.41 16.90 -50.21
CA ARG A 2 13.02 15.74 -49.37
C ARG A 2 14.14 14.96 -48.65
N SER A 3 14.03 14.54 -47.39
CA SER A 3 13.04 14.72 -46.33
C SER A 3 13.72 14.29 -45.03
N SER A 4 13.60 15.10 -43.98
CA SER A 4 13.96 14.73 -42.62
C SER A 4 12.90 13.76 -42.07
N VAL A 5 13.32 12.67 -41.42
CA VAL A 5 12.44 11.87 -40.56
C VAL A 5 12.94 12.06 -39.14
N ALA A 6 12.21 12.88 -38.39
CA ALA A 6 12.31 12.96 -36.95
C ALA A 6 11.61 11.73 -36.36
N VAL A 7 12.35 10.91 -35.62
CA VAL A 7 11.76 9.89 -34.75
C VAL A 7 11.52 10.56 -33.41
N THR A 8 10.27 10.93 -33.20
CA THR A 8 9.75 11.45 -31.94
C THR A 8 9.74 10.32 -30.93
N GLY A 9 10.65 10.36 -29.95
CA GLY A 9 10.64 9.48 -28.79
C GLY A 9 9.43 9.80 -27.92
N LEU A 10 8.45 8.90 -27.90
CA LEU A 10 7.33 8.91 -26.97
C LEU A 10 7.89 8.61 -25.57
N CYS A 11 7.96 9.62 -24.70
CA CYS A 11 8.07 9.38 -23.27
C CYS A 11 6.73 8.81 -22.79
N LEU A 12 6.69 7.49 -22.60
CA LEU A 12 5.68 6.82 -21.80
C LEU A 12 5.93 7.19 -20.33
N VAL A 13 5.26 8.24 -19.88
CA VAL A 13 5.11 8.55 -18.46
C VAL A 13 4.11 7.53 -17.90
N SER A 14 4.63 6.50 -17.23
CA SER A 14 3.85 5.53 -16.48
C SER A 14 3.23 6.19 -15.25
N VAL A 15 2.01 6.69 -15.41
CA VAL A 15 1.14 7.09 -14.31
C VAL A 15 0.60 5.81 -13.68
N PHE A 16 1.28 5.28 -12.67
CA PHE A 16 0.75 4.20 -11.82
C PHE A 16 -0.33 4.80 -10.91
N GLY A 17 -1.57 4.77 -11.41
CA GLY A 17 -2.75 5.04 -10.60
C GLY A 17 -3.13 3.79 -9.83
N LEU A 18 -3.04 3.85 -8.49
CA LEU A 18 -3.76 2.94 -7.61
C LEU A 18 -5.25 3.03 -7.97
N TYR A 19 -5.79 1.97 -8.56
CA TYR A 19 -7.22 1.86 -8.83
C TYR A 19 -7.91 1.60 -7.49
N GLY A 20 -8.83 2.51 -7.13
CA GLY A 20 -9.58 2.47 -5.88
C GLY A 20 -10.18 1.10 -5.59
N CYS A 21 -10.01 0.69 -4.34
CA CYS A 21 -10.56 -0.52 -3.75
C CYS A 21 -12.08 -0.34 -3.55
N GLY A 22 -12.87 -0.67 -4.57
CA GLY A 22 -14.33 -0.65 -4.49
C GLY A 22 -15.01 -0.98 -5.82
N GLY A 23 -15.94 -1.93 -5.80
CA GLY A 23 -16.72 -2.36 -6.97
C GLY A 23 -17.43 -1.20 -7.67
N ALA A 24 -17.54 -1.33 -9.00
CA ALA A 24 -18.14 -0.34 -9.88
C ALA A 24 -19.61 -0.08 -9.56
N GLU A 25 -19.91 1.08 -8.98
CA GLU A 25 -21.19 1.77 -9.19
C GLU A 25 -20.94 2.95 -10.13
N SER A 26 -20.93 2.66 -11.44
CA SER A 26 -20.97 3.68 -12.48
C SER A 26 -22.39 4.27 -12.55
N GLY A 27 -22.54 5.49 -12.06
CA GLY A 27 -23.78 6.27 -12.16
C GLY A 27 -23.48 7.76 -12.16
N ASP A 28 -23.19 8.30 -13.33
CA ASP A 28 -23.03 9.73 -13.57
C ASP A 28 -24.37 10.46 -13.39
N SER A 29 -24.47 11.28 -12.35
CA SER A 29 -25.35 12.45 -12.30
C SER A 29 -24.86 13.39 -11.18
N GLY A 30 -24.60 14.65 -11.53
CA GLY A 30 -24.03 15.66 -10.65
C GLY A 30 -24.91 16.02 -9.45
N SER A 31 -24.85 15.18 -8.41
CA SER A 31 -25.43 15.46 -7.09
C SER A 31 -24.30 15.59 -6.07
N SER A 32 -24.22 16.77 -5.46
CA SER A 32 -23.27 17.18 -4.42
C SER A 32 -23.56 16.50 -3.07
N ASN A 33 -23.67 15.19 -3.04
CA ASN A 33 -24.05 14.45 -1.82
C ASN A 33 -22.82 14.15 -0.96
N SER A 34 -22.15 15.18 -0.45
CA SER A 34 -21.30 14.99 0.74
C SER A 34 -22.21 14.63 1.91
N ALA A 35 -21.89 13.57 2.67
CA ALA A 35 -22.64 13.24 3.87
C ALA A 35 -22.52 14.37 4.90
N GLU A 36 -23.59 14.66 5.65
CA GLU A 36 -23.58 15.68 6.69
C GLU A 36 -22.42 15.43 7.68
N PRO A 37 -21.57 16.43 7.95
CA PRO A 37 -20.40 16.24 8.81
C PRO A 37 -20.78 15.95 10.27
N SER A 38 -20.10 14.97 10.88
CA SER A 38 -20.20 14.73 12.32
C SER A 38 -19.29 15.65 13.13
N GLN A 39 -19.47 15.65 14.46
CA GLN A 39 -18.64 16.41 15.40
C GLN A 39 -17.57 15.52 16.08
N LEU A 40 -17.17 14.42 15.44
CA LEU A 40 -16.14 13.53 15.98
C LEU A 40 -14.82 14.28 16.22
N TYR A 41 -14.24 14.04 17.39
CA TYR A 41 -12.97 14.60 17.84
C TYR A 41 -12.86 16.13 17.72
N SER A 42 -13.94 16.86 18.01
CA SER A 42 -13.99 18.34 17.97
C SER A 42 -12.92 19.05 18.80
N HIS A 43 -12.30 18.36 19.77
CA HIS A 43 -11.16 18.85 20.56
C HIS A 43 -9.84 18.92 19.78
N ILE A 44 -9.73 18.24 18.64
CA ILE A 44 -8.55 18.33 17.77
C ILE A 44 -8.57 19.68 17.06
N LYS A 45 -7.48 20.43 17.25
CA LYS A 45 -7.28 21.75 16.63
C LYS A 45 -7.14 21.58 15.12
N VAL A 46 -7.92 22.35 14.38
CA VAL A 46 -7.80 22.48 12.92
C VAL A 46 -7.64 23.96 12.61
N GLU A 47 -6.57 24.28 11.89
CA GLU A 47 -6.23 25.64 11.49
C GLU A 47 -6.45 25.83 10.01
N ASN A 48 -6.65 27.08 9.57
CA ASN A 48 -6.64 27.40 8.15
C ASN A 48 -5.21 27.30 7.62
N ASP A 49 -5.07 26.79 6.41
CA ASP A 49 -3.79 26.65 5.70
C ASP A 49 -3.92 27.19 4.27
N ASN A 50 -2.78 27.39 3.60
CA ASN A 50 -2.70 27.83 2.21
C ASN A 50 -1.41 27.35 1.51
N SER A 51 -0.77 26.32 2.07
CA SER A 51 0.41 25.66 1.52
C SER A 51 0.04 24.96 0.22
N ALA A 52 0.99 24.92 -0.72
CA ALA A 52 0.84 24.08 -1.90
C ALA A 52 0.84 22.60 -1.49
N LEU A 53 -0.04 21.82 -2.10
CA LEU A 53 0.04 20.35 -2.04
C LEU A 53 1.08 19.85 -3.03
N ASP A 54 1.62 18.66 -2.78
CA ASP A 54 2.68 18.03 -3.56
C ASP A 54 2.24 17.84 -5.01
N GLN A 55 3.17 18.11 -5.93
CA GLN A 55 2.93 17.99 -7.37
C GLN A 55 2.67 16.55 -7.83
N HIS A 56 3.05 15.55 -7.03
CA HIS A 56 2.78 14.13 -7.25
C HIS A 56 1.57 13.64 -6.45
N GLY A 57 0.99 14.47 -5.58
CA GLY A 57 -0.18 14.15 -4.79
C GLY A 57 -1.47 14.18 -5.62
N HIS A 58 -2.52 13.50 -5.15
CA HIS A 58 -3.79 13.46 -5.89
C HIS A 58 -4.50 14.83 -6.00
N CYS A 59 -4.22 15.73 -5.05
CA CYS A 59 -4.69 17.10 -5.05
C CYS A 59 -3.65 18.09 -5.60
N PHE A 60 -2.72 17.63 -6.46
CA PHE A 60 -1.78 18.52 -7.17
C PHE A 60 -2.50 19.70 -7.84
N ASP A 61 -1.81 20.84 -7.96
CA ASP A 61 -2.33 22.14 -8.43
C ASP A 61 -3.44 22.77 -7.57
N THR A 62 -3.65 22.26 -6.36
CA THR A 62 -4.51 22.91 -5.36
C THR A 62 -3.71 23.30 -4.13
N LYS A 63 -4.37 23.99 -3.20
CA LYS A 63 -3.77 24.37 -1.92
C LYS A 63 -4.47 23.63 -0.79
N ALA A 64 -3.71 23.34 0.25
CA ALA A 64 -4.30 22.97 1.52
C ALA A 64 -5.23 24.09 1.99
N LYS A 65 -6.36 23.70 2.56
CA LYS A 65 -7.31 24.62 3.20
C LYS A 65 -7.25 24.52 4.71
N PHE A 66 -6.99 23.32 5.22
CA PHE A 66 -6.89 23.05 6.64
C PHE A 66 -5.61 22.32 6.99
N ARG A 67 -5.16 22.51 8.23
CA ARG A 67 -3.99 21.84 8.80
C ARG A 67 -4.25 21.35 10.23
N THR A 68 -3.57 20.28 10.58
CA THR A 68 -3.38 19.75 11.94
C THR A 68 -1.87 19.58 12.20
N ASP A 69 -1.47 18.97 13.32
CA ASP A 69 -0.05 18.79 13.65
C ASP A 69 0.71 17.96 12.59
N HIS A 70 0.05 16.98 11.97
CA HIS A 70 0.68 16.01 11.06
C HIS A 70 0.03 15.94 9.67
N PHE A 71 -1.06 16.68 9.44
CA PHE A 71 -1.77 16.65 8.17
C PHE A 71 -2.05 18.03 7.61
N ILE A 72 -1.95 18.15 6.29
CA ILE A 72 -2.58 19.20 5.51
C ILE A 72 -3.71 18.60 4.67
N VAL A 73 -4.82 19.32 4.56
CA VAL A 73 -6.04 18.83 3.91
C VAL A 73 -6.44 19.77 2.78
N GLY A 74 -6.53 19.23 1.58
CA GLY A 74 -7.03 19.90 0.39
C GLY A 74 -8.18 19.14 -0.25
N ALA A 75 -8.78 19.71 -1.28
CA ALA A 75 -9.86 19.08 -2.02
C ALA A 75 -9.83 19.43 -3.50
N LYS A 76 -10.30 18.50 -4.35
CA LYS A 76 -10.71 18.80 -5.72
C LYS A 76 -12.22 18.58 -5.86
N GLY A 77 -12.90 19.61 -6.36
CA GLY A 77 -14.36 19.65 -6.45
C GLY A 77 -15.01 20.35 -5.25
N ASN A 78 -16.34 20.35 -5.23
CA ASN A 78 -17.12 21.05 -4.21
C ASN A 78 -17.27 20.17 -2.96
N VAL A 79 -16.46 20.42 -1.94
CA VAL A 79 -16.53 19.78 -0.62
C VAL A 79 -16.69 20.88 0.44
N SER A 80 -17.60 20.70 1.39
CA SER A 80 -17.83 21.69 2.44
C SER A 80 -16.67 21.76 3.43
N ASP A 81 -16.46 22.95 4.01
CA ASP A 81 -15.41 23.18 5.01
C ASP A 81 -15.60 22.31 6.24
N ALA A 82 -16.85 22.15 6.67
CA ALA A 82 -17.19 21.29 7.79
C ALA A 82 -16.81 19.81 7.51
N LYS A 83 -16.98 19.31 6.29
CA LYS A 83 -16.54 17.96 5.90
C LYS A 83 -15.02 17.83 5.90
N MET A 84 -14.30 18.79 5.33
CA MET A 84 -12.83 18.76 5.33
C MET A 84 -12.25 18.84 6.75
N GLN A 85 -12.87 19.63 7.65
CA GLN A 85 -12.48 19.68 9.05
C GLN A 85 -12.80 18.37 9.80
N GLU A 86 -13.93 17.72 9.54
CA GLU A 86 -14.23 16.39 10.08
C GLU A 86 -13.14 15.38 9.70
N ILE A 87 -12.79 15.33 8.41
CA ILE A 87 -11.73 14.46 7.88
C ILE A 87 -10.39 14.76 8.55
N ALA A 88 -10.00 16.05 8.66
CA ALA A 88 -8.76 16.46 9.30
C ALA A 88 -8.66 15.97 10.75
N ARG A 89 -9.76 16.09 11.53
CA ARG A 89 -9.82 15.65 12.93
C ARG A 89 -9.71 14.14 13.04
N ILE A 90 -10.47 13.40 12.23
CA ILE A 90 -10.44 11.93 12.23
C ILE A 90 -9.04 11.41 11.84
N ALA A 91 -8.41 12.00 10.81
CA ALA A 91 -7.05 11.65 10.39
C ALA A 91 -6.05 11.85 11.53
N GLN A 92 -6.05 13.03 12.14
CA GLN A 92 -5.13 13.35 13.23
C GLN A 92 -5.39 12.48 14.48
N HIS A 93 -6.64 12.20 14.82
CA HIS A 93 -6.99 11.31 15.93
C HIS A 93 -6.46 9.90 15.69
N THR A 94 -6.70 9.38 14.50
CA THR A 94 -6.29 8.04 14.08
C THR A 94 -4.78 7.92 14.16
N PHE A 95 -4.06 8.88 13.57
CA PHE A 95 -2.60 8.92 13.59
C PHE A 95 -2.03 8.91 15.02
N ASN A 96 -2.56 9.74 15.91
CA ASN A 96 -2.11 9.78 17.31
C ASN A 96 -2.39 8.47 18.05
N THR A 97 -3.52 7.83 17.75
CA THR A 97 -3.90 6.54 18.35
C THR A 97 -2.97 5.43 17.86
N ASP A 98 -2.69 5.39 16.57
CA ASP A 98 -1.80 4.40 15.94
C ASP A 98 -0.36 4.54 16.44
N LEU A 99 0.20 5.75 16.48
CA LEU A 99 1.54 5.99 17.03
C LEU A 99 1.68 5.42 18.44
N LYS A 100 0.68 5.64 19.30
CA LYS A 100 0.66 5.08 20.65
C LYS A 100 0.51 3.56 20.63
N ALA A 101 -0.41 3.02 19.83
CA ALA A 101 -0.69 1.59 19.77
C ALA A 101 0.52 0.77 19.26
N TYR A 102 1.26 1.30 18.29
CA TYR A 102 2.42 0.64 17.69
C TYR A 102 3.74 1.06 18.35
N SER A 103 3.70 1.95 19.34
CA SER A 103 4.88 2.53 20.00
C SER A 103 5.86 3.18 19.02
N TRP A 104 5.32 3.91 18.05
CA TRP A 104 6.08 4.61 17.02
C TRP A 104 6.30 6.08 17.34
N ASN A 105 7.38 6.62 16.78
CA ASN A 105 7.65 8.03 16.70
C ASN A 105 7.34 8.53 15.29
N SER A 106 6.56 9.61 15.17
CA SER A 106 6.12 10.15 13.87
C SER A 106 7.29 10.44 12.92
N TRP A 107 8.41 10.96 13.44
CA TRP A 107 9.58 11.30 12.65
C TRP A 107 10.48 10.08 12.40
N ALA A 108 10.89 9.39 13.46
CA ALA A 108 11.87 8.32 13.35
C ALA A 108 11.33 7.09 12.60
N ASP A 109 10.04 6.78 12.72
CA ASP A 109 9.43 5.64 12.03
C ASP A 109 8.80 5.98 10.69
N LEU A 110 8.24 7.20 10.52
CA LEU A 110 7.43 7.55 9.34
C LEU A 110 7.91 8.81 8.59
N SER A 111 8.88 9.54 9.14
CA SER A 111 9.37 10.83 8.62
C SER A 111 8.24 11.85 8.45
N ILE A 112 7.41 11.98 9.49
CA ILE A 112 6.29 12.92 9.56
C ILE A 112 6.48 13.84 10.75
N ASP A 113 6.42 15.13 10.48
CA ASP A 113 6.35 16.18 11.49
C ASP A 113 5.51 17.36 10.94
N TYR A 114 5.50 18.48 11.65
CA TYR A 114 4.77 19.66 11.21
C TYR A 114 5.33 20.25 9.90
N ALA A 115 6.64 20.15 9.66
CA ALA A 115 7.27 20.68 8.46
C ALA A 115 7.07 19.76 7.24
N HIS A 116 6.90 18.46 7.49
CA HIS A 116 6.70 17.41 6.50
C HIS A 116 5.38 16.67 6.80
N PRO A 117 4.22 17.35 6.67
CA PRO A 117 2.93 16.76 6.96
C PRO A 117 2.53 15.73 5.90
N LEU A 118 1.63 14.82 6.26
CA LEU A 118 0.91 14.00 5.30
C LEU A 118 -0.21 14.80 4.61
N GLU A 119 -0.54 14.43 3.39
CA GLU A 119 -1.59 15.06 2.61
C GLU A 119 -2.89 14.26 2.65
N VAL A 120 -3.99 14.90 3.04
CA VAL A 120 -5.33 14.35 2.84
C VAL A 120 -6.00 15.06 1.68
N CYS A 121 -6.22 14.33 0.61
CA CYS A 121 -6.89 14.85 -0.58
C CYS A 121 -8.35 14.38 -0.61
N VAL A 122 -9.29 15.33 -0.46
CA VAL A 122 -10.71 15.00 -0.56
C VAL A 122 -11.16 15.12 -2.01
N LEU A 123 -11.50 13.98 -2.62
CA LEU A 123 -11.90 13.91 -4.03
C LEU A 123 -13.36 13.49 -4.13
N ALA A 124 -14.20 14.35 -4.70
CA ALA A 124 -15.62 14.05 -4.87
C ALA A 124 -15.88 12.75 -5.67
N LYS A 125 -15.03 12.47 -6.67
CA LYS A 125 -15.14 11.29 -7.55
C LYS A 125 -14.91 9.95 -6.83
N GLU A 126 -14.23 9.95 -5.69
CA GLU A 126 -13.99 8.70 -4.93
C GLU A 126 -15.24 8.22 -4.19
N GLY A 127 -16.26 9.08 -4.05
CA GLY A 127 -17.54 8.72 -3.47
C GLY A 127 -17.41 8.24 -2.02
N LYS A 128 -17.53 6.92 -1.81
CA LYS A 128 -17.38 6.24 -0.51
C LYS A 128 -16.04 5.52 -0.36
N ASN A 129 -15.11 5.69 -1.27
CA ASN A 129 -13.83 4.96 -1.30
C ASN A 129 -12.66 5.87 -0.92
N GLY A 130 -11.48 5.27 -0.82
CA GLY A 130 -10.22 5.95 -0.61
C GLY A 130 -9.06 5.16 -1.21
N ALA A 131 -7.87 5.75 -1.11
CA ALA A 131 -6.61 5.09 -1.44
C ALA A 131 -5.48 5.80 -0.68
N GLY A 132 -4.54 5.04 -0.10
CA GLY A 132 -3.35 5.59 0.57
C GLY A 132 -2.06 5.36 -0.22
N ASN A 133 -1.13 6.30 -0.11
CA ASN A 133 0.24 6.22 -0.65
C ASN A 133 1.24 6.87 0.33
N GLU A 134 2.50 7.00 -0.06
CA GLU A 134 3.55 7.59 0.79
C GLU A 134 3.33 9.06 1.11
N LEU A 135 2.63 9.84 0.29
CA LEU A 135 2.38 11.26 0.57
C LEU A 135 1.23 11.46 1.56
N GLY A 136 0.31 10.49 1.64
CA GLY A 136 -0.85 10.54 2.50
C GLY A 136 -1.97 9.67 1.93
N PHE A 137 -3.20 10.19 1.90
CA PHE A 137 -4.30 9.42 1.36
C PHE A 137 -5.39 10.30 0.74
N VAL A 138 -6.13 9.67 -0.16
CA VAL A 138 -7.32 10.21 -0.79
C VAL A 138 -8.55 9.65 -0.10
N ILE A 139 -9.57 10.49 0.06
CA ILE A 139 -10.85 10.04 0.58
C ILE A 139 -12.04 10.69 -0.12
N GLY A 140 -13.08 9.89 -0.36
CA GLY A 140 -14.36 10.36 -0.85
C GLY A 140 -15.21 11.01 0.24
N PRO A 141 -15.98 12.07 -0.07
CA PRO A 141 -16.73 12.83 0.94
C PRO A 141 -18.10 12.24 1.29
N GLN A 142 -18.50 11.08 0.73
CA GLN A 142 -19.85 10.52 0.90
C GLN A 142 -20.03 9.71 2.21
N ARG A 143 -18.98 9.52 3.02
CA ARG A 143 -19.08 8.95 4.37
C ARG A 143 -19.01 10.03 5.45
N ALA A 144 -19.59 9.77 6.62
CA ALA A 144 -19.52 10.64 7.80
C ALA A 144 -19.44 9.81 9.08
N GLY A 145 -19.02 10.44 10.19
CA GLY A 145 -19.02 9.80 11.50
C GLY A 145 -18.15 8.54 11.55
N THR A 146 -18.67 7.49 12.18
CA THR A 146 -17.94 6.23 12.39
C THR A 146 -17.60 5.50 11.09
N GLU A 147 -18.41 5.66 10.03
CA GLU A 147 -18.13 5.04 8.73
C GLU A 147 -17.00 5.74 7.97
N LEU A 148 -16.87 7.06 8.16
CA LEU A 148 -15.71 7.82 7.69
C LEU A 148 -14.48 7.47 8.52
N GLU A 149 -14.63 7.34 9.85
CA GLU A 149 -13.55 6.93 10.74
C GLU A 149 -12.96 5.57 10.36
N LYS A 150 -13.79 4.57 10.06
CA LYS A 150 -13.35 3.27 9.56
C LYS A 150 -12.53 3.39 8.28
N LEU A 151 -13.01 4.20 7.32
CA LEU A 151 -12.32 4.41 6.06
C LEU A 151 -10.96 5.09 6.27
N VAL A 152 -10.91 6.19 7.03
CA VAL A 152 -9.64 6.86 7.36
C VAL A 152 -8.69 5.92 8.10
N LYS A 153 -9.18 5.11 9.04
CA LYS A 153 -8.39 4.09 9.74
C LYS A 153 -7.79 3.06 8.80
N HIS A 154 -8.48 2.68 7.74
CA HIS A 154 -8.00 1.76 6.71
C HIS A 154 -6.96 2.43 5.83
N GLU A 155 -7.33 3.54 5.17
CA GLU A 155 -6.48 4.19 4.15
C GLU A 155 -5.15 4.69 4.70
N ILE A 156 -5.13 5.20 5.94
CA ILE A 156 -3.89 5.65 6.57
C ILE A 156 -2.90 4.49 6.82
N LYS A 157 -3.37 3.24 6.87
CA LYS A 157 -2.47 2.08 6.97
C LYS A 157 -1.71 1.87 5.68
N HIS A 158 -2.32 2.11 4.53
CA HIS A 158 -1.61 2.08 3.25
C HIS A 158 -0.55 3.18 3.17
N THR A 159 -0.81 4.36 3.76
CA THR A 159 0.23 5.38 3.95
C THR A 159 1.40 4.88 4.80
N TYR A 160 1.13 4.23 5.94
CA TYR A 160 2.18 3.67 6.79
C TYR A 160 2.97 2.59 6.05
N GLN A 161 2.28 1.69 5.35
CA GLN A 161 2.90 0.64 4.54
C GLN A 161 3.86 1.26 3.53
N ALA A 162 3.39 2.22 2.72
CA ALA A 162 4.20 2.92 1.73
C ALA A 162 5.45 3.58 2.35
N ARG A 163 5.30 4.24 3.50
CA ARG A 163 6.42 4.90 4.21
C ARG A 163 7.43 3.91 4.79
N LEU A 164 6.97 2.82 5.40
CA LEU A 164 7.83 1.81 6.02
C LEU A 164 8.61 1.01 4.99
N ILE A 165 7.97 0.74 3.86
CA ILE A 165 8.56 0.04 2.73
C ILE A 165 9.54 0.96 1.96
N GLY A 166 9.22 2.25 1.84
CA GLY A 166 9.98 3.21 1.05
C GLY A 166 9.50 3.34 -0.41
N PRO A 167 10.05 4.32 -1.15
CA PRO A 167 9.55 4.79 -2.45
C PRO A 167 9.58 3.73 -3.56
N THR A 168 10.37 2.68 -3.41
CA THR A 168 10.53 1.59 -4.38
C THR A 168 9.53 0.47 -4.19
N GLY A 169 8.87 0.36 -3.03
CA GLY A 169 8.39 -0.93 -2.58
C GLY A 169 6.85 -1.15 -2.57
N LEU A 170 6.05 -0.19 -3.04
CA LEU A 170 4.59 -0.38 -3.17
C LEU A 170 4.21 -1.55 -4.10
N ASN A 171 4.98 -1.77 -5.16
CA ASN A 171 4.85 -2.95 -6.06
C ASN A 171 5.29 -4.27 -5.40
N PHE A 172 5.84 -4.21 -4.18
CA PHE A 172 6.43 -5.37 -3.50
C PHE A 172 5.62 -5.80 -2.29
N ALA A 173 4.72 -4.98 -1.76
CA ALA A 173 3.72 -5.48 -0.83
C ALA A 173 2.74 -6.35 -1.61
N HIS A 174 2.66 -7.65 -1.31
CA HIS A 174 1.60 -8.47 -1.88
C HIS A 174 0.25 -7.87 -1.47
N THR A 175 -0.62 -7.60 -2.44
CA THR A 175 -1.91 -6.93 -2.27
C THR A 175 -2.71 -7.52 -1.10
N TRP A 176 -2.76 -8.85 -1.01
CA TRP A 176 -3.45 -9.54 0.08
C TRP A 176 -2.93 -9.14 1.46
N TYR A 177 -1.62 -8.96 1.62
CA TYR A 177 -0.98 -8.70 2.91
C TYR A 177 -1.18 -7.25 3.33
N ALA A 178 -1.01 -6.31 2.39
CA ALA A 178 -1.29 -4.89 2.59
C ALA A 178 -2.75 -4.68 3.03
N GLU A 179 -3.69 -5.27 2.29
CA GLU A 179 -5.13 -5.18 2.58
C GLU A 179 -5.50 -5.93 3.86
N ALA A 180 -4.90 -7.09 4.13
CA ALA A 180 -5.13 -7.80 5.39
C ALA A 180 -4.74 -6.93 6.59
N VAL A 181 -3.55 -6.31 6.56
CA VAL A 181 -3.06 -5.49 7.68
C VAL A 181 -3.93 -4.25 7.85
N ALA A 182 -4.29 -3.59 6.75
CA ALA A 182 -5.18 -2.43 6.79
C ALA A 182 -6.55 -2.80 7.38
N THR A 183 -7.15 -3.89 6.91
CA THR A 183 -8.46 -4.38 7.36
C THR A 183 -8.45 -4.82 8.82
N ALA A 184 -7.48 -5.67 9.20
CA ALA A 184 -7.37 -6.24 10.54
C ALA A 184 -7.20 -5.17 11.62
N LEU A 185 -6.50 -4.08 11.29
CA LEU A 185 -6.18 -2.98 12.21
C LEU A 185 -7.16 -1.80 12.14
N SER A 186 -8.14 -1.83 11.22
CA SER A 186 -9.14 -0.76 11.06
C SER A 186 -10.56 -1.22 11.38
N THR A 187 -11.15 -2.08 10.54
CA THR A 187 -12.53 -2.56 10.64
C THR A 187 -12.63 -3.89 11.37
N ASN A 188 -11.55 -4.69 11.33
CA ASN A 188 -11.51 -6.08 11.78
C ASN A 188 -12.62 -6.93 11.14
N GLU A 189 -13.01 -6.59 9.90
CA GLU A 189 -13.97 -7.34 9.12
C GLU A 189 -13.47 -8.76 8.84
N MET A 190 -14.37 -9.75 8.91
CA MET A 190 -14.01 -11.15 8.73
C MET A 190 -14.97 -11.85 7.80
N ALA A 191 -14.42 -12.66 6.89
CA ALA A 191 -15.19 -13.63 6.15
C ALA A 191 -15.55 -14.82 7.06
N SER A 192 -16.80 -15.29 6.98
CA SER A 192 -17.20 -16.58 7.53
C SER A 192 -16.45 -17.74 6.84
N ASN A 193 -16.50 -18.94 7.42
CA ASN A 193 -15.89 -20.12 6.79
C ASN A 193 -16.52 -20.40 5.42
N GLU A 194 -17.82 -20.19 5.29
CA GLU A 194 -18.55 -20.31 4.04
C GLU A 194 -18.10 -19.27 3.02
N GLN A 195 -17.92 -18.00 3.43
CA GLN A 195 -17.44 -16.93 2.55
C GLN A 195 -16.00 -17.18 2.08
N LEU A 196 -15.11 -17.61 2.98
CA LEU A 196 -13.73 -17.95 2.62
C LEU A 196 -13.67 -19.15 1.65
N ASN A 197 -14.43 -20.20 1.93
CA ASN A 197 -14.50 -21.36 1.04
C ASN A 197 -15.11 -21.00 -0.32
N ALA A 198 -16.12 -20.13 -0.34
CA ALA A 198 -16.71 -19.61 -1.56
C ALA A 198 -15.71 -18.77 -2.36
N PHE A 199 -14.91 -17.92 -1.71
CA PHE A 199 -13.80 -17.18 -2.35
C PHE A 199 -12.86 -18.16 -3.04
N ILE A 200 -12.30 -19.12 -2.28
CA ILE A 200 -11.30 -20.08 -2.79
C ILE A 200 -11.87 -20.95 -3.92
N ALA A 201 -13.14 -21.37 -3.80
CA ALA A 201 -13.79 -22.19 -4.81
C ALA A 201 -14.05 -21.42 -6.13
N GLN A 202 -14.35 -20.13 -6.04
CA GLN A 202 -14.61 -19.29 -7.22
C GLN A 202 -13.33 -18.88 -7.93
N VAL A 203 -12.31 -18.47 -7.19
CA VAL A 203 -11.06 -17.97 -7.77
C VAL A 203 -10.07 -19.08 -8.10
N GLY A 204 -10.17 -20.22 -7.42
CA GLY A 204 -9.27 -21.36 -7.55
C GLY A 204 -7.97 -21.24 -6.76
N MET A 205 -7.80 -20.19 -5.95
CA MET A 205 -6.56 -19.81 -5.28
C MET A 205 -6.83 -19.48 -3.80
N THR A 206 -5.82 -19.58 -2.93
CA THR A 206 -5.91 -19.03 -1.57
C THR A 206 -5.81 -17.50 -1.60
N PRO A 207 -6.28 -16.77 -0.57
CA PRO A 207 -6.13 -15.33 -0.53
C PRO A 207 -4.67 -14.86 -0.60
N THR A 208 -3.73 -15.66 -0.10
CA THR A 208 -2.29 -15.37 -0.07
C THR A 208 -1.62 -15.42 -1.46
N GLN A 209 -2.24 -16.13 -2.40
CA GLN A 209 -1.76 -16.26 -3.78
C GLN A 209 -2.21 -15.11 -4.69
N VAL A 210 -2.90 -14.09 -4.16
CA VAL A 210 -3.19 -12.87 -4.90
C VAL A 210 -1.90 -12.04 -4.95
N THR A 211 -1.01 -12.42 -5.87
CA THR A 211 0.31 -11.84 -6.02
C THR A 211 0.27 -10.74 -7.08
N HIS A 212 0.30 -9.48 -6.63
CA HIS A 212 0.45 -8.24 -7.39
C HIS A 212 -0.81 -7.64 -8.07
N ASP A 213 -0.79 -6.31 -8.16
CA ASP A 213 -1.75 -5.47 -8.88
C ASP A 213 -1.87 -5.91 -10.34
N GLY A 214 -3.08 -6.33 -10.71
CA GLY A 214 -3.42 -6.96 -12.00
C GLY A 214 -4.18 -8.26 -11.81
N LEU A 215 -3.80 -9.06 -10.81
CA LEU A 215 -4.55 -10.26 -10.41
C LEU A 215 -5.76 -9.92 -9.54
N GLN A 216 -5.69 -8.86 -8.73
CA GLN A 216 -6.83 -8.43 -7.89
C GLN A 216 -8.07 -8.10 -8.73
N GLN A 217 -7.92 -7.36 -9.83
CA GLN A 217 -9.05 -7.07 -10.72
C GLN A 217 -9.63 -8.36 -11.33
N ALA A 218 -8.77 -9.31 -11.71
CA ALA A 218 -9.20 -10.61 -12.22
C ALA A 218 -9.91 -11.46 -11.15
N VAL A 219 -9.45 -11.40 -9.89
CA VAL A 219 -10.10 -12.01 -8.73
C VAL A 219 -11.46 -11.38 -8.50
N MET A 220 -11.54 -10.05 -8.43
CA MET A 220 -12.78 -9.31 -8.22
C MET A 220 -13.83 -9.57 -9.29
N LEU A 221 -13.43 -9.73 -10.56
CA LEU A 221 -14.34 -10.10 -11.65
C LEU A 221 -14.91 -11.53 -11.51
N ARG A 222 -14.22 -12.42 -10.80
CA ARG A 222 -14.66 -13.81 -10.58
C ARG A 222 -15.52 -13.96 -9.32
N LEU A 223 -15.39 -13.05 -8.37
CA LEU A 223 -16.18 -13.08 -7.14
C LEU A 223 -17.62 -12.66 -7.42
N LYS A 224 -18.57 -13.52 -7.06
CA LYS A 224 -20.01 -13.19 -7.03
C LYS A 224 -20.32 -12.11 -6.00
N ASP A 225 -19.51 -12.03 -4.95
CA ASP A 225 -19.60 -11.03 -3.89
C ASP A 225 -18.19 -10.55 -3.50
N GLY A 226 -17.81 -9.39 -4.03
CA GLY A 226 -16.51 -8.77 -3.79
C GLY A 226 -16.27 -8.33 -2.34
N SER A 227 -17.33 -8.20 -1.52
CA SER A 227 -17.17 -7.79 -0.10
C SER A 227 -16.43 -8.84 0.75
N SER A 228 -16.42 -10.09 0.30
CA SER A 228 -15.75 -11.19 1.01
C SER A 228 -14.22 -11.18 0.92
N GLU A 229 -13.64 -10.41 -0.01
CA GLU A 229 -12.19 -10.41 -0.29
C GLU A 229 -11.38 -9.96 0.94
N TYR A 230 -11.67 -8.78 1.50
CA TYR A 230 -10.90 -8.25 2.64
C TYR A 230 -11.12 -9.06 3.91
N GLY A 231 -12.33 -9.56 4.10
CA GLY A 231 -12.62 -10.53 5.16
C GLY A 231 -11.80 -11.81 5.04
N ALA A 232 -11.52 -12.27 3.81
CA ALA A 232 -10.67 -13.43 3.54
C ALA A 232 -9.19 -13.13 3.77
N TYR A 233 -8.71 -11.93 3.41
CA TYR A 233 -7.36 -11.48 3.73
C TYR A 233 -7.13 -11.38 5.25
N ASN A 234 -8.07 -10.81 6.01
CA ASN A 234 -7.98 -10.73 7.47
C ASN A 234 -7.95 -12.12 8.13
N ARG A 235 -8.62 -13.13 7.56
CA ARG A 235 -8.53 -14.51 8.05
C ARG A 235 -7.10 -15.05 8.04
N VAL A 236 -6.29 -14.68 7.03
CA VAL A 236 -4.86 -15.06 6.98
C VAL A 236 -4.10 -14.44 8.15
N LEU A 237 -4.27 -13.14 8.43
CA LEU A 237 -3.59 -12.51 9.57
C LEU A 237 -4.02 -13.11 10.91
N ARG A 238 -5.30 -13.45 11.07
CA ARG A 238 -5.77 -14.13 12.29
C ARG A 238 -5.13 -15.49 12.48
N TYR A 239 -4.93 -16.24 11.39
CA TYR A 239 -4.14 -17.46 11.43
C TYR A 239 -2.72 -17.17 11.94
N LEU A 240 -2.03 -16.17 11.38
CA LEU A 240 -0.68 -15.80 11.84
C LEU A 240 -0.67 -15.39 13.33
N LYS A 241 -1.68 -14.64 13.78
CA LYS A 241 -1.85 -14.32 15.22
C LYS A 241 -2.05 -15.57 16.08
N SER A 242 -2.79 -16.57 15.59
CA SER A 242 -2.95 -17.85 16.28
C SER A 242 -1.65 -18.64 16.40
N GLN A 243 -0.70 -18.42 15.47
CA GLN A 243 0.66 -18.97 15.54
C GLN A 243 1.61 -18.15 16.44
N GLY A 244 1.12 -17.05 17.03
CA GLY A 244 1.88 -16.21 17.95
C GLY A 244 2.40 -14.89 17.36
N ALA A 245 2.17 -14.62 16.08
CA ALA A 245 2.58 -13.36 15.47
C ALA A 245 1.83 -12.15 16.08
N SER A 246 2.57 -11.07 16.34
CA SER A 246 2.06 -9.83 16.89
C SER A 246 1.76 -8.79 15.80
N ILE A 247 1.10 -7.69 16.20
CA ILE A 247 0.91 -6.54 15.30
C ILE A 247 2.26 -5.94 14.90
N GLN A 248 3.23 -5.95 15.82
CA GLN A 248 4.58 -5.46 15.57
C GLN A 248 5.28 -6.29 14.49
N ASP A 249 5.10 -7.61 14.49
CA ASP A 249 5.63 -8.48 13.44
C ASP A 249 5.03 -8.14 12.09
N PHE A 250 3.73 -7.82 12.04
CA PHE A 250 3.10 -7.48 10.76
C PHE A 250 3.69 -6.23 10.13
N TRP A 251 3.95 -5.21 10.95
CA TRP A 251 4.66 -4.01 10.52
C TRP A 251 6.14 -4.27 10.22
N GLN A 252 6.76 -5.21 10.93
CA GLN A 252 8.16 -5.57 10.73
C GLN A 252 8.40 -6.15 9.33
N VAL A 253 7.44 -6.89 8.75
CA VAL A 253 7.54 -7.37 7.36
C VAL A 253 7.79 -6.19 6.41
N PHE A 254 7.00 -5.11 6.51
CA PHE A 254 7.18 -3.90 5.69
C PHE A 254 8.53 -3.21 5.93
N LYS A 255 9.00 -3.17 7.17
CA LYS A 255 10.33 -2.62 7.49
C LYS A 255 11.46 -3.47 6.90
N VAL A 256 11.33 -4.80 6.92
CA VAL A 256 12.33 -5.73 6.37
C VAL A 256 12.38 -5.66 4.84
N ILE A 257 11.25 -5.46 4.17
CA ILE A 257 11.20 -5.17 2.72
C ILE A 257 12.14 -4.01 2.38
N ASN A 258 12.03 -2.88 3.08
CA ASN A 258 12.93 -1.74 2.87
C ASN A 258 14.39 -2.09 3.19
N GLN A 259 14.65 -2.82 4.29
CA GLN A 259 16.02 -3.23 4.65
C GLN A 259 16.68 -4.09 3.55
N ILE A 260 15.94 -5.02 2.95
CA ILE A 260 16.43 -5.83 1.84
C ILE A 260 16.73 -4.93 0.63
N GLU A 261 15.83 -4.01 0.30
CA GLU A 261 16.00 -3.08 -0.82
C GLU A 261 17.23 -2.18 -0.62
N GLN A 262 17.44 -1.60 0.57
CA GLN A 262 18.65 -0.82 0.86
C GLN A 262 19.93 -1.67 0.74
N SER A 263 19.87 -2.93 1.15
CA SER A 263 20.98 -3.88 0.95
C SER A 263 21.26 -4.09 -0.54
N CYS A 264 20.23 -4.24 -1.37
CA CYS A 264 20.38 -4.36 -2.82
C CYS A 264 20.97 -3.08 -3.44
N LYS A 265 20.50 -1.89 -3.02
CA LYS A 265 21.04 -0.59 -3.47
C LYS A 265 22.52 -0.43 -3.14
N ALA A 266 22.95 -0.85 -1.95
CA ALA A 266 24.37 -0.81 -1.57
C ALA A 266 25.24 -1.72 -2.46
N VAL A 267 24.75 -2.91 -2.81
CA VAL A 267 25.43 -3.82 -3.75
C VAL A 267 25.50 -3.21 -5.15
N HIS A 268 24.39 -2.64 -5.64
CA HIS A 268 24.34 -1.96 -6.93
C HIS A 268 25.34 -0.79 -6.98
N GLN A 269 25.38 0.04 -5.93
CA GLN A 269 26.33 1.14 -5.85
C GLN A 269 27.78 0.65 -5.88
N THR A 270 28.08 -0.45 -5.18
CA THR A 270 29.43 -1.06 -5.20
C THR A 270 29.82 -1.52 -6.60
N ALA A 271 28.88 -2.07 -7.38
CA ALA A 271 29.12 -2.49 -8.75
C ALA A 271 29.41 -1.28 -9.67
N LEU A 272 28.65 -0.19 -9.54
CA LEU A 272 28.91 1.09 -10.23
C LEU A 272 30.30 1.64 -9.87
N ASP A 273 30.66 1.64 -8.59
CA ASP A 273 31.95 2.13 -8.09
C ASP A 273 33.14 1.29 -8.62
N ASN A 274 32.92 0.00 -8.88
CA ASN A 274 33.89 -0.90 -9.51
C ASN A 274 33.99 -0.73 -11.03
N GLY A 275 33.25 0.19 -11.63
CA GLY A 275 33.26 0.48 -13.06
C GLY A 275 32.44 -0.48 -13.91
N GLU A 276 31.50 -1.22 -13.30
CA GLU A 276 30.54 -2.01 -14.07
C GLU A 276 29.57 -1.11 -14.84
N MET A 277 29.25 -1.45 -16.09
CA MET A 277 28.30 -0.68 -16.89
C MET A 277 26.86 -1.09 -16.57
N LEU A 278 26.28 -0.43 -15.57
CA LEU A 278 24.92 -0.65 -15.09
C LEU A 278 24.07 0.62 -15.24
N ALA A 279 22.75 0.47 -15.22
CA ALA A 279 21.84 1.61 -15.12
C ALA A 279 22.08 2.34 -13.78
N PRO A 280 22.00 3.68 -13.73
CA PRO A 280 22.05 4.41 -12.46
C PRO A 280 20.97 3.92 -11.49
N ILE A 281 21.23 4.00 -10.19
CA ILE A 281 20.23 3.72 -9.17
C ILE A 281 19.08 4.73 -9.30
N ASP A 282 17.90 4.23 -9.64
CA ASP A 282 16.66 4.99 -9.53
C ASP A 282 16.08 4.82 -8.12
N GLU A 283 15.86 5.94 -7.44
CA GLU A 283 15.30 5.93 -6.09
C GLU A 283 13.87 5.38 -6.03
N LYS A 284 13.15 5.35 -7.16
CA LYS A 284 11.75 4.87 -7.27
C LYS A 284 11.64 3.45 -7.82
N SER A 285 12.75 2.80 -8.18
CA SER A 285 12.76 1.43 -8.70
C SER A 285 13.54 0.49 -7.79
N THR A 286 13.22 -0.81 -7.82
CA THR A 286 14.01 -1.80 -7.07
C THR A 286 15.41 -1.93 -7.65
N SER A 287 16.40 -2.08 -6.77
CA SER A 287 17.78 -2.42 -7.12
C SER A 287 18.08 -3.91 -6.91
N CYS A 288 17.11 -4.72 -6.49
CA CYS A 288 17.30 -6.15 -6.37
C CYS A 288 17.24 -6.81 -7.76
N SER A 289 18.40 -7.06 -8.36
CA SER A 289 18.46 -7.67 -9.70
C SER A 289 18.05 -9.14 -9.75
N GLY A 290 18.26 -9.94 -8.69
CA GLY A 290 18.03 -11.39 -8.74
C GLY A 290 18.86 -12.18 -9.76
N HIS A 291 19.67 -11.51 -10.57
CA HIS A 291 20.32 -12.08 -11.75
C HIS A 291 21.83 -12.14 -11.57
N ALA A 292 22.39 -13.35 -11.68
CA ALA A 292 23.83 -13.53 -11.59
C ALA A 292 24.60 -12.94 -12.78
N ALA A 293 23.92 -12.69 -13.90
CA ALA A 293 24.50 -12.13 -15.11
C ALA A 293 24.25 -10.62 -15.28
N THR A 294 23.38 -10.00 -14.48
CA THR A 294 23.09 -8.55 -14.58
C THR A 294 24.24 -7.72 -14.06
N TYR A 295 24.92 -8.17 -12.99
CA TYR A 295 26.14 -7.56 -12.51
C TYR A 295 27.31 -8.50 -12.83
N GLY A 296 28.43 -7.95 -13.29
CA GLY A 296 29.70 -8.67 -13.36
C GLY A 296 30.15 -9.19 -11.98
N SER A 297 29.65 -8.57 -10.90
CA SER A 297 29.81 -8.99 -9.51
C SER A 297 28.80 -10.05 -9.02
N GLY A 298 27.81 -10.44 -9.82
CA GLY A 298 26.82 -11.47 -9.50
C GLY A 298 25.48 -10.94 -8.95
N PRO A 299 24.58 -11.81 -8.47
CA PRO A 299 23.23 -11.41 -8.10
C PRO A 299 23.20 -10.66 -6.77
N THR A 300 22.19 -9.81 -6.57
CA THR A 300 21.87 -9.30 -5.24
C THR A 300 21.46 -10.44 -4.31
N ARG A 301 22.00 -10.42 -3.09
CA ARG A 301 21.72 -11.43 -2.07
C ARG A 301 21.37 -10.81 -0.74
N TRP A 302 20.50 -11.47 -0.01
CA TRP A 302 20.18 -11.14 1.37
C TRP A 302 20.15 -12.40 2.22
N GLN A 303 20.94 -12.41 3.30
CA GLN A 303 21.14 -13.60 4.14
C GLN A 303 21.51 -14.87 3.34
N GLY A 304 22.25 -14.71 2.24
CA GLY A 304 22.69 -15.79 1.36
C GLY A 304 21.69 -16.20 0.27
N MET A 305 20.44 -15.74 0.34
CA MET A 305 19.40 -15.99 -0.67
C MET A 305 19.50 -14.99 -1.81
N ILE A 306 19.25 -15.42 -3.05
CA ILE A 306 19.13 -14.52 -4.20
C ILE A 306 17.78 -13.81 -4.11
N ILE A 307 17.81 -12.49 -4.09
CA ILE A 307 16.59 -11.68 -4.02
C ILE A 307 16.26 -11.16 -5.40
N ARG A 308 15.07 -11.50 -5.89
CA ARG A 308 14.54 -10.91 -7.12
C ARG A 308 13.70 -9.68 -6.78
N GLY A 309 14.01 -8.58 -7.44
CA GLY A 309 13.11 -7.45 -7.60
C GLY A 309 12.37 -7.56 -8.94
N SER A 310 11.22 -6.89 -9.07
CA SER A 310 10.63 -6.60 -10.37
C SER A 310 11.47 -5.50 -11.01
N PHE A 311 12.59 -5.85 -11.61
CA PHE A 311 13.28 -4.91 -12.49
C PHE A 311 12.41 -4.74 -13.74
N ASP A 312 11.81 -3.57 -13.91
CA ASP A 312 11.38 -3.07 -15.22
C ASP A 312 12.64 -2.62 -16.00
N ASP A 313 13.66 -3.48 -16.10
CA ASP A 313 14.82 -3.24 -16.95
C ASP A 313 14.48 -3.72 -18.35
N HIS A 314 14.16 -2.79 -19.25
CA HIS A 314 13.91 -3.08 -20.66
C HIS A 314 15.13 -3.73 -21.38
N ILE A 315 16.27 -3.84 -20.70
CA ILE A 315 17.54 -4.38 -21.21
C ILE A 315 17.81 -5.81 -20.68
N ALA A 316 17.10 -6.30 -19.66
CA ALA A 316 17.26 -7.66 -19.10
C ALA A 316 16.06 -8.56 -19.50
N PRO A 317 16.16 -9.36 -20.58
CA PRO A 317 14.97 -9.81 -21.30
C PRO A 317 14.23 -11.03 -20.70
N GLN A 318 14.69 -11.70 -19.64
CA GLN A 318 13.96 -12.82 -19.00
C GLN A 318 14.27 -12.97 -17.51
N SER A 319 13.23 -13.15 -16.68
CA SER A 319 13.33 -13.41 -15.23
C SER A 319 13.92 -14.79 -14.92
N GLU A 320 14.96 -14.86 -14.08
CA GLU A 320 15.63 -16.09 -13.62
C GLU A 320 15.28 -16.42 -12.14
N PRO A 321 15.53 -17.65 -11.65
CA PRO A 321 14.99 -18.13 -10.37
C PRO A 321 15.60 -17.43 -9.14
N GLY A 322 14.74 -16.98 -8.22
CA GLY A 322 15.09 -16.34 -6.94
C GLY A 322 13.83 -16.06 -6.10
N THR A 323 14.01 -15.69 -4.83
CA THR A 323 12.93 -15.40 -3.87
C THR A 323 12.50 -13.93 -3.99
N SER A 324 11.20 -13.64 -3.98
CA SER A 324 10.74 -12.24 -4.04
C SER A 324 11.16 -11.46 -2.79
N LEU A 325 11.33 -10.14 -2.93
CA LEU A 325 11.60 -9.24 -1.80
C LEU A 325 10.59 -9.43 -0.64
N PHE A 326 9.30 -9.56 -0.99
CA PHE A 326 8.24 -9.82 -0.01
C PHE A 326 8.38 -11.17 0.68
N GLU A 327 8.54 -12.24 -0.10
CA GLU A 327 8.65 -13.61 0.40
C GLU A 327 9.82 -13.72 1.37
N ALA A 328 10.98 -13.16 1.00
CA ALA A 328 12.16 -13.12 1.88
C ALA A 328 11.89 -12.34 3.18
N ALA A 329 11.20 -11.20 3.11
CA ALA A 329 10.86 -10.41 4.28
C ALA A 329 9.83 -11.10 5.18
N PHE A 330 8.80 -11.69 4.58
CA PHE A 330 7.75 -12.43 5.27
C PHE A 330 8.36 -13.62 5.99
N ASP A 331 9.12 -14.47 5.29
CA ASP A 331 9.76 -15.64 5.88
C ASP A 331 10.73 -15.28 7.00
N HIS A 332 11.49 -14.21 6.84
CA HIS A 332 12.39 -13.76 7.89
C HIS A 332 11.65 -13.43 9.20
N VAL A 333 10.53 -12.72 9.11
CA VAL A 333 9.75 -12.31 10.27
C VAL A 333 8.93 -13.47 10.82
N MET A 334 8.41 -14.34 9.96
CA MET A 334 7.46 -15.39 10.33
C MET A 334 8.14 -16.71 10.74
N LYS A 335 9.43 -16.90 10.39
CA LYS A 335 10.22 -18.09 10.74
C LYS A 335 10.17 -18.49 12.23
N PRO A 336 10.24 -17.58 13.22
CA PRO A 336 10.11 -17.95 14.63
C PRO A 336 8.78 -18.64 14.99
N TYR A 337 7.74 -18.40 14.19
CA TYR A 337 6.40 -18.98 14.37
C TYR A 337 6.21 -20.27 13.56
N GLY A 338 7.24 -20.78 12.88
CA GLY A 338 7.15 -21.97 12.04
C GLY A 338 6.31 -21.78 10.79
N VAL A 339 6.08 -20.53 10.36
CA VAL A 339 5.31 -20.18 9.17
C VAL A 339 6.25 -19.69 8.08
N SER A 340 6.07 -20.18 6.86
CA SER A 340 6.65 -19.63 5.63
C SER A 340 5.58 -19.22 4.63
N TYR A 341 5.93 -18.39 3.66
CA TYR A 341 5.04 -17.96 2.59
C TYR A 341 4.53 -19.16 1.77
N ASP A 342 5.40 -20.10 1.43
CA ASP A 342 4.99 -21.34 0.76
C ASP A 342 3.99 -22.17 1.58
N SER A 343 4.13 -22.18 2.91
CA SER A 343 3.23 -22.96 3.78
C SER A 343 1.81 -22.41 3.82
N ILE A 344 1.62 -21.11 3.58
CA ILE A 344 0.31 -20.47 3.56
C ILE A 344 -0.34 -20.47 2.17
N ASP A 345 0.46 -20.61 1.12
CA ASP A 345 0.00 -20.77 -0.26
C ASP A 345 -0.48 -22.19 -0.58
N ASP A 346 -0.07 -23.20 0.20
CA ASP A 346 -0.62 -24.54 0.06
C ASP A 346 -2.11 -24.56 0.46
N LYS A 347 -2.99 -24.70 -0.53
CA LYS A 347 -4.45 -24.67 -0.33
C LYS A 347 -4.92 -25.69 0.70
N ALA A 348 -4.33 -26.89 0.74
CA ALA A 348 -4.75 -27.91 1.69
C ALA A 348 -4.35 -27.52 3.12
N ALA A 349 -3.11 -27.06 3.34
CA ALA A 349 -2.60 -26.57 4.60
C ALA A 349 -3.39 -25.34 5.07
N PHE A 350 -3.67 -24.39 4.18
CA PHE A 350 -4.47 -23.20 4.47
C PHE A 350 -5.90 -23.58 4.87
N THR A 351 -6.61 -24.36 4.06
CA THR A 351 -8.00 -24.75 4.36
C THR A 351 -8.10 -25.60 5.63
N ASN A 352 -7.19 -26.54 5.84
CA ASN A 352 -7.19 -27.39 7.04
C ASN A 352 -6.98 -26.59 8.33
N THR A 353 -6.34 -25.42 8.24
CA THR A 353 -5.96 -24.63 9.42
C THR A 353 -6.91 -23.46 9.67
N VAL A 354 -7.43 -22.82 8.62
CA VAL A 354 -8.33 -21.67 8.71
C VAL A 354 -9.80 -22.08 8.81
N ALA A 355 -10.20 -23.26 8.30
CA ALA A 355 -11.60 -23.71 8.37
C ALA A 355 -11.99 -24.36 9.72
N THR A 356 -11.01 -24.73 10.55
CA THR A 356 -11.24 -25.35 11.87
C THR A 356 -11.28 -24.34 13.03
N GLN A 357 -11.06 -23.05 12.75
CA GLN A 357 -11.14 -21.92 13.69
C GLN A 357 -12.31 -21.00 13.34
#